data_AF-A0A1G0JK93-F1
#
_entry.id   AF-A0A1G0JK93-F1
#
_cell.length_a   1.000
_cell.length_b   1.000
_cell.length_c   1.000
_cell.angle_alpha   90.00
_cell.angle_beta   90.00
_cell.angle_gamma   90.00
#
_symmetry.space_group_name_H-M   'P 1'
#
loop_
_entity.id
_entity.type
_entity.pdbx_description
1 polymer ?
#
loop_
_entity_poly.entity_id
_entity_poly.type
_entity_poly.pdbx_seq_one_letter_code
_entity_poly.pdbx_strand_id
1 'polypeptide(L)'
;MSTPTGDDTSAMQDLLRSALSMPGDEPAVHNVVLVDVTPDTDGKEILTVEWAGVRHTLSTGHQFNEFSQREVWRHGYLVRAAHHSFSSHQGEDDCYFRAYLDQSLRRAPELDAGGDCPGQNRAVIGWRCDAKPRGFRAPLGLVPGEAGGFIPDETISVTIHVPPEFVRLCRHYQLTPERMLRGFVGDASDIHNWTRCPRADGYGSNGSDERYMAQGWIDRAYEGLKVDLDAIEDNEHALKEGAYMRDGFASFFDEFADAGGSPDKLIDATHALLQQLIGQLDSDPAQE
;
A
#
# COMPACT_ATOMS: atom_id res chain seq x y z
N MET A 1 17.77 6.57 35.43
CA MET A 1 16.33 6.58 35.07
C MET A 1 15.59 7.06 36.31
N SER A 2 15.16 8.32 36.31
CA SER A 2 14.37 8.88 37.42
C SER A 2 12.96 8.32 37.33
N THR A 3 12.47 7.71 38.40
CA THR A 3 11.07 7.30 38.52
C THR A 3 10.17 8.53 38.47
N PRO A 4 9.11 8.55 37.64
CA PRO A 4 8.17 9.67 37.58
C PRO A 4 7.49 9.87 38.93
N THR A 5 7.19 11.12 39.27
CA THR A 5 6.55 11.47 40.54
C THR A 5 5.03 11.19 40.50
N GLY A 6 4.37 11.18 41.66
CA GLY A 6 2.94 10.84 41.76
C GLY A 6 2.02 11.74 40.92
N ASP A 7 2.34 13.03 40.77
CA ASP A 7 1.59 13.98 39.94
C ASP A 7 1.76 13.71 38.43
N ASP A 8 2.96 13.29 38.00
CA ASP A 8 3.23 12.95 36.59
C ASP A 8 2.41 11.74 36.13
N THR A 9 2.17 10.80 37.04
CA THR A 9 1.44 9.56 36.74
C THR A 9 -0.05 9.83 36.47
N SER A 10 -0.67 10.73 37.25
CA SER A 10 -2.08 11.11 37.06
C SER A 10 -2.27 11.89 35.75
N ALA A 11 -1.39 12.86 35.46
CA ALA A 11 -1.46 13.64 34.22
C ALA A 11 -1.29 12.76 32.97
N MET A 12 -0.43 11.74 33.03
CA MET A 12 -0.23 10.81 31.92
C MET A 12 -1.40 9.87 31.72
N GLN A 13 -2.09 9.50 32.81
CA GLN A 13 -3.31 8.72 32.75
C GLN A 13 -4.46 9.52 32.11
N ASP A 14 -4.59 10.81 32.41
CA ASP A 14 -5.57 11.70 31.79
C ASP A 14 -5.28 11.91 30.30
N LEU A 15 -4.01 12.03 29.92
CA LEU A 15 -3.60 12.18 28.53
C LEU A 15 -3.89 10.92 27.70
N LEU A 16 -3.67 9.73 28.30
CA LEU A 16 -4.03 8.45 27.70
C LEU A 16 -5.56 8.33 27.49
N ARG A 17 -6.35 8.69 28.50
CA ARG A 17 -7.83 8.70 28.39
C ARG A 17 -8.31 9.71 27.37
N SER A 18 -7.71 10.90 27.33
CA SER A 18 -8.03 11.92 26.33
C SER A 18 -7.73 11.45 24.92
N ALA A 19 -6.63 10.73 24.69
CA ALA A 19 -6.33 10.15 23.37
C ALA A 19 -7.36 9.10 22.96
N LEU A 20 -7.92 8.37 23.92
CA LEU A 20 -8.98 7.39 23.72
C LEU A 20 -10.39 8.02 23.65
N SER A 21 -10.53 9.34 23.81
CA SER A 21 -11.83 10.03 23.92
C SER A 21 -12.53 10.34 22.59
N MET A 22 -11.87 10.15 21.45
CA MET A 22 -12.51 10.29 20.12
C MET A 22 -12.86 8.90 19.54
N PRO A 23 -14.12 8.68 19.08
CA PRO A 23 -14.53 7.39 18.52
C PRO A 23 -13.94 7.17 17.11
N GLY A 24 -13.44 5.97 16.84
CA GLY A 24 -12.95 5.57 15.52
C GLY A 24 -12.17 4.26 15.52
N ASP A 25 -11.97 3.69 14.33
CA ASP A 25 -11.15 2.49 14.10
C ASP A 25 -9.65 2.83 13.95
N GLU A 26 -9.29 4.11 14.07
CA GLU A 26 -7.92 4.56 13.93
C GLU A 26 -7.12 4.30 15.23
N PRO A 27 -5.82 3.96 15.12
CA PRO A 27 -4.94 3.84 16.27
C PRO A 27 -4.93 5.13 17.10
N ALA A 28 -5.31 5.05 18.36
CA ALA A 28 -5.38 6.19 19.26
C ALA A 28 -4.05 6.44 19.99
N VAL A 29 -3.36 5.36 20.38
CA VAL A 29 -2.12 5.44 21.15
C VAL A 29 -1.11 4.41 20.62
N HIS A 30 0.10 4.87 20.29
CA HIS A 30 1.17 4.03 19.74
C HIS A 30 2.31 3.81 20.75
N ASN A 31 3.19 2.85 20.43
CA ASN A 31 4.41 2.52 21.19
C ASN A 31 4.10 2.03 22.61
N VAL A 32 3.02 1.24 22.72
CA VAL A 32 2.57 0.65 23.97
C VAL A 32 3.15 -0.75 24.10
N VAL A 33 3.57 -1.14 25.31
CA VAL A 33 3.94 -2.54 25.63
C VAL A 33 2.84 -3.16 26.46
N LEU A 34 2.33 -4.32 26.04
CA LEU A 34 1.40 -5.07 26.89
C LEU A 34 2.21 -5.79 27.98
N VAL A 35 1.98 -5.48 29.25
CA VAL A 35 2.75 -6.02 30.39
C VAL A 35 2.03 -7.22 31.00
N ASP A 36 0.69 -7.16 31.07
CA ASP A 36 -0.11 -8.23 31.65
C ASP A 36 -1.57 -8.17 31.17
N VAL A 37 -2.28 -9.30 31.23
CA VAL A 37 -3.71 -9.41 30.95
C VAL A 37 -4.35 -10.24 32.06
N THR A 38 -5.27 -9.62 32.79
CA THR A 38 -5.97 -10.26 33.92
C THR A 38 -7.48 -10.17 33.75
N PRO A 39 -8.25 -11.15 34.24
CA PRO A 39 -9.70 -11.03 34.29
C PRO A 39 -10.14 -10.10 35.42
N ASP A 40 -11.12 -9.24 35.15
CA ASP A 40 -11.88 -8.51 36.16
C ASP A 40 -12.85 -9.45 36.90
N THR A 41 -13.41 -8.95 38.00
CA THR A 41 -14.52 -9.49 38.77
C THR A 41 -15.74 -9.86 37.92
N ASP A 42 -16.03 -9.09 36.86
CA ASP A 42 -17.10 -9.36 35.89
C ASP A 42 -16.65 -10.26 34.71
N GLY A 43 -15.42 -10.80 34.74
CA GLY A 43 -14.85 -11.63 33.68
C GLY A 43 -14.40 -10.89 32.42
N LYS A 44 -14.38 -9.55 32.45
CA LYS A 44 -13.82 -8.69 31.40
C LYS A 44 -12.30 -8.72 31.43
N GLU A 45 -11.63 -8.46 30.30
CA GLU A 45 -10.17 -8.31 30.32
C GLU A 45 -9.77 -6.94 30.86
N ILE A 46 -8.77 -6.97 31.73
CA ILE A 46 -8.01 -5.81 32.17
C ILE A 46 -6.62 -5.94 31.58
N LEU A 47 -6.24 -4.95 30.78
CA LEU A 47 -4.90 -4.82 30.22
C LEU A 47 -4.05 -3.97 31.15
N THR A 48 -2.89 -4.48 31.53
CA THR A 48 -1.83 -3.65 32.10
C THR A 48 -0.86 -3.34 30.98
N VAL A 49 -0.73 -2.07 30.63
CA VAL A 49 0.12 -1.60 29.55
C VAL A 49 1.17 -0.64 30.08
N GLU A 50 2.36 -0.66 29.48
CA GLU A 50 3.39 0.35 29.71
C GLU A 50 3.42 1.32 28.53
N TRP A 51 3.30 2.60 28.83
CA TRP A 51 3.35 3.68 27.86
C TRP A 51 4.15 4.86 28.43
N ALA A 52 5.09 5.38 27.65
CA ALA A 52 6.03 6.42 28.09
C ALA A 52 6.77 6.10 29.43
N GLY A 53 6.98 4.81 29.73
CA GLY A 53 7.61 4.36 30.98
C GLY A 53 6.70 4.34 32.20
N VAL A 54 5.40 4.60 32.03
CA VAL A 54 4.37 4.55 33.07
C VAL A 54 3.44 3.37 32.81
N ARG A 55 3.06 2.65 33.87
CA ARG A 55 2.10 1.55 33.76
C ARG A 55 0.68 2.07 33.94
N HIS A 56 -0.20 1.63 33.06
CA HIS A 56 -1.61 1.97 33.04
C HIS A 56 -2.45 0.70 33.00
N THR A 57 -3.57 0.74 33.70
CA THR A 57 -4.55 -0.33 33.73
C THR A 57 -5.79 0.13 32.98
N LEU A 58 -6.17 -0.62 31.95
CA LEU A 58 -7.27 -0.29 31.04
C LEU A 58 -8.26 -1.45 30.98
N SER A 59 -9.56 -1.14 30.93
CA SER A 59 -10.60 -2.13 30.69
C SER A 59 -10.78 -2.36 29.20
N THR A 60 -11.08 -3.59 28.81
CA THR A 60 -11.51 -3.91 27.46
C THR A 60 -13.00 -4.21 27.43
N GLY A 61 -13.60 -4.02 26.26
CA GLY A 61 -14.98 -4.43 26.00
C GLY A 61 -15.15 -5.94 25.75
N HIS A 62 -14.10 -6.75 25.91
CA HIS A 62 -14.12 -8.19 25.66
C HIS A 62 -14.11 -9.01 26.96
N GLN A 63 -14.71 -10.21 26.88
CA GLN A 63 -14.55 -11.23 27.89
C GLN A 63 -13.15 -11.81 27.84
N PHE A 64 -12.63 -12.19 29.01
CA PHE A 64 -11.31 -12.78 29.15
C PHE A 64 -11.10 -14.00 28.25
N ASN A 65 -10.00 -13.93 27.48
CA ASN A 65 -9.56 -15.00 26.62
C ASN A 65 -8.05 -15.23 26.76
N GLU A 66 -7.65 -16.49 26.85
CA GLU A 66 -6.25 -16.91 26.95
C GLU A 66 -5.40 -16.48 25.73
N PHE A 67 -6.02 -16.25 24.57
CA PHE A 67 -5.29 -15.77 23.38
C PHE A 67 -4.66 -14.39 23.60
N SER A 68 -5.26 -13.52 24.41
CA SER A 68 -4.73 -12.19 24.72
C SER A 68 -3.39 -12.26 25.47
N GLN A 69 -3.13 -13.35 26.21
CA GLN A 69 -1.87 -13.55 26.92
C GLN A 69 -0.68 -13.79 25.98
N ARG A 70 -0.92 -14.22 24.73
CA ARG A 70 0.16 -14.45 23.75
C ARG A 70 0.85 -13.17 23.31
N GLU A 71 0.17 -12.04 23.49
CA GLU A 71 0.66 -10.72 23.09
C GLU A 71 1.37 -9.99 24.24
N VAL A 72 1.47 -10.60 25.41
CA VAL A 72 2.20 -10.04 26.56
C VAL A 72 3.68 -9.90 26.19
N TRP A 73 4.28 -8.79 26.63
CA TRP A 73 5.60 -8.27 26.30
C TRP A 73 5.79 -7.77 24.87
N ARG A 74 4.73 -7.71 24.05
CA ARG A 74 4.84 -7.17 22.69
C ARG A 74 4.57 -5.69 22.63
N HIS A 75 5.20 -5.05 21.65
CA HIS A 75 4.94 -3.69 21.26
C HIS A 75 3.75 -3.61 20.30
N GLY A 76 2.95 -2.57 20.46
CA GLY A 76 1.77 -2.35 19.65
C GLY A 76 1.15 -0.98 19.84
N TYR A 77 -0.15 -0.94 19.60
CA TYR A 77 -0.99 0.24 19.69
C TYR A 77 -2.33 -0.10 20.33
N LEU A 78 -2.99 0.92 20.86
CA LEU A 78 -4.34 0.87 21.39
C LEU A 78 -5.31 1.50 20.39
N VAL A 79 -6.41 0.81 20.16
CA VAL A 79 -7.57 1.29 19.39
C VAL A 79 -8.73 1.41 20.37
N ARG A 80 -9.52 2.48 20.27
CA ARG A 80 -10.75 2.56 21.07
C ARG A 80 -11.75 1.53 20.55
N ALA A 81 -12.50 0.91 21.44
CA ALA A 81 -13.64 0.13 21.02
C ALA A 81 -14.68 1.07 20.37
N ALA A 82 -14.96 0.87 19.08
CA ALA A 82 -16.10 1.50 18.47
C ALA A 82 -17.36 1.00 19.19
N HIS A 83 -18.28 1.91 19.53
CA HIS A 83 -19.62 1.55 19.97
C HIS A 83 -20.32 0.79 18.85
N HIS A 84 -20.25 -0.54 18.89
CA HIS A 84 -21.03 -1.35 17.99
C HIS A 84 -22.43 -1.46 18.57
N SER A 85 -23.44 -1.01 17.82
CA SER A 85 -24.87 -0.97 18.18
C SER A 85 -25.48 -2.32 18.60
N PHE A 86 -24.70 -3.41 18.60
CA PHE A 86 -25.09 -4.76 18.98
C PHE A 86 -24.59 -5.20 20.36
N SER A 87 -23.76 -4.41 21.05
CA SER A 87 -23.25 -4.72 22.39
C SER A 87 -23.78 -3.71 23.41
N SER A 88 -24.73 -4.12 24.24
CA SER A 88 -25.34 -3.28 25.29
C SER A 88 -24.45 -3.04 26.53
N HIS A 89 -23.18 -3.46 26.51
CA HIS A 89 -22.29 -3.42 27.68
C HIS A 89 -20.88 -2.88 27.42
N GLN A 90 -20.66 -2.19 26.31
CA GLN A 90 -19.40 -1.47 26.08
C GLN A 90 -19.37 -0.18 26.91
N GLY A 91 -18.37 -0.07 27.77
CA GLY A 91 -18.08 1.15 28.52
C GLY A 91 -17.54 2.24 27.60
N GLU A 92 -17.76 3.49 27.97
CA GLU A 92 -17.34 4.67 27.19
C GLU A 92 -15.80 4.72 26.97
N ASP A 93 -15.03 4.00 27.79
CA ASP A 93 -13.55 3.96 27.79
C ASP A 93 -12.94 2.63 27.30
N ASP A 94 -13.74 1.71 26.73
CA ASP A 94 -13.23 0.40 26.33
C ASP A 94 -12.20 0.51 25.19
N CYS A 95 -11.13 -0.29 25.25
CA CYS A 95 -10.06 -0.28 24.26
C CYS A 95 -9.59 -1.69 23.87
N TYR A 96 -8.85 -1.77 22.77
CA TYR A 96 -8.22 -2.98 22.26
C TYR A 96 -6.73 -2.76 22.05
N PHE A 97 -5.92 -3.72 22.52
CA PHE A 97 -4.52 -3.80 22.16
C PHE A 97 -4.35 -4.59 20.85
N ARG A 98 -3.45 -4.09 20.00
CA ARG A 98 -3.01 -4.74 18.78
C ARG A 98 -1.49 -4.69 18.71
N ALA A 99 -0.85 -5.86 18.76
CA ALA A 99 0.59 -5.95 18.57
C ALA A 99 0.97 -5.56 17.13
N TYR A 100 2.13 -4.92 16.98
CA TYR A 100 2.72 -4.73 15.66
C TYR A 100 3.17 -6.08 15.10
N LEU A 101 3.05 -6.27 13.78
CA LEU A 101 3.63 -7.45 13.13
C LEU A 101 5.16 -7.43 13.24
N ASP A 102 5.78 -6.26 13.04
CA ASP A 102 7.19 -6.03 13.30
C ASP A 102 7.39 -5.46 14.71
N GLN A 103 8.01 -6.25 15.59
CA GLN A 103 8.26 -5.86 16.98
C GLN A 103 9.34 -4.78 17.15
N SER A 104 10.07 -4.42 16.09
CA SER A 104 10.98 -3.26 16.07
C SER A 104 10.28 -1.96 15.64
N LEU A 105 9.06 -2.04 15.09
CA LEU A 105 8.33 -0.88 14.57
C LEU A 105 7.92 0.08 15.68
N ARG A 106 8.26 1.35 15.54
CA ARG A 106 7.90 2.43 16.46
C ARG A 106 7.38 3.63 15.69
N ARG A 107 6.39 4.29 16.28
CA ARG A 107 5.91 5.60 15.86
C ARG A 107 7.00 6.64 16.12
N ALA A 108 7.28 7.48 15.14
CA ALA A 108 8.27 8.57 15.21
C ALA A 108 7.59 9.93 14.88
N PRO A 109 6.92 10.57 15.87
CA PRO A 109 6.19 11.83 15.67
C PRO A 109 7.03 12.97 15.08
N GLU A 110 8.34 12.97 15.33
CA GLU A 110 9.28 13.94 14.79
C GLU A 110 9.43 13.90 13.26
N LEU A 111 8.96 12.83 12.61
CA LEU A 111 9.00 12.69 11.15
C LEU A 111 7.67 13.07 10.47
N ASP A 112 6.66 13.46 11.25
CA ASP A 112 5.33 13.81 10.75
C ASP A 112 5.36 15.03 9.82
N ALA A 113 4.44 15.05 8.86
CA ALA A 113 4.25 16.19 7.97
C ALA A 113 2.76 16.35 7.60
N GLY A 114 2.26 17.58 7.61
CA GLY A 114 0.94 17.93 7.10
C GLY A 114 1.03 18.37 5.63
N GLY A 115 0.15 17.83 4.78
CA GLY A 115 -0.05 18.34 3.42
C GLY A 115 -1.22 19.33 3.41
N ASP A 116 -0.93 20.62 3.25
CA ASP A 116 -1.92 21.71 3.15
C ASP A 116 -2.48 21.88 1.71
N CYS A 117 -2.49 20.82 0.90
CA CYS A 117 -2.88 20.89 -0.51
C CYS A 117 -4.17 20.11 -0.78
N PRO A 118 -5.19 20.71 -1.42
CA PRO A 118 -6.36 19.99 -1.90
C PRO A 118 -5.94 18.90 -2.91
N GLY A 119 -6.30 17.64 -2.63
CA GLY A 119 -5.98 16.50 -3.50
C GLY A 119 -4.70 15.73 -3.18
N GLN A 120 -3.94 16.14 -2.15
CA GLN A 120 -2.87 15.29 -1.60
C GLN A 120 -3.39 14.44 -0.45
N ASN A 121 -2.92 13.18 -0.42
CA ASN A 121 -3.21 12.26 0.65
C ASN A 121 -2.87 12.84 2.01
N ARG A 122 -3.73 12.45 2.97
CA ARG A 122 -3.77 12.76 4.39
C ARG A 122 -2.39 12.98 5.03
N ALA A 123 -2.39 13.76 6.12
CA ALA A 123 -1.25 13.92 7.04
C ALA A 123 -0.37 12.67 7.08
N VAL A 124 0.91 12.86 6.84
CA VAL A 124 1.88 11.77 6.75
C VAL A 124 2.51 11.58 8.12
N ILE A 125 2.54 10.33 8.54
CA ILE A 125 2.88 9.86 9.87
C ILE A 125 4.24 9.16 9.80
N GLY A 126 5.13 9.58 10.68
CA GLY A 126 6.48 9.07 10.82
C GLY A 126 6.59 7.72 11.53
N TRP A 127 7.45 6.84 11.01
CA TRP A 127 7.71 5.51 11.55
C TRP A 127 9.19 5.18 11.52
N ARG A 128 9.64 4.27 12.38
CA ARG A 128 11.00 3.69 12.41
C ARG A 128 10.93 2.21 12.73
N CYS A 129 11.88 1.43 12.24
CA CYS A 129 12.07 0.02 12.57
C CYS A 129 13.57 -0.34 12.39
N ASP A 130 13.96 -1.55 12.78
CA ASP A 130 15.36 -1.99 12.68
C ASP A 130 15.87 -2.00 11.24
N ALA A 131 15.00 -2.34 10.27
CA ALA A 131 15.32 -2.30 8.84
C ALA A 131 15.45 -0.87 8.29
N LYS A 132 14.79 0.11 8.91
CA LYS A 132 14.76 1.52 8.48
C LYS A 132 15.02 2.43 9.69
N PRO A 133 16.25 2.45 10.24
CA PRO A 133 16.55 3.13 11.51
C PRO A 133 16.46 4.66 11.39
N ARG A 134 16.68 5.21 10.19
CA ARG A 134 16.50 6.66 9.91
C ARG A 134 15.02 7.08 9.87
N GLY A 135 14.13 6.10 9.76
CA GLY A 135 12.70 6.29 9.66
C GLY A 135 12.17 6.51 8.25
N PHE A 136 10.86 6.43 8.16
CA PHE A 136 10.08 6.52 6.95
C PHE A 136 8.70 7.08 7.28
N ARG A 137 7.87 7.25 6.24
CA ARG A 137 6.63 7.99 6.30
C ARG A 137 5.51 7.14 5.69
N ALA A 138 4.37 7.07 6.35
CA ALA A 138 3.16 6.39 5.88
C ALA A 138 1.94 7.29 6.10
N PRO A 139 0.85 7.15 5.34
CA PRO A 139 -0.35 7.97 5.56
C PRO A 139 -0.97 7.75 6.95
N LEU A 140 -1.72 8.75 7.42
CA LEU A 140 -2.52 8.65 8.63
C LEU A 140 -3.46 7.43 8.58
N GLY A 141 -3.49 6.69 9.70
CA GLY A 141 -4.30 5.47 9.85
C GLY A 141 -3.62 4.19 9.34
N LEU A 142 -2.53 4.29 8.56
CA LEU A 142 -1.80 3.12 8.09
C LEU A 142 -0.72 2.71 9.11
N VAL A 143 -0.81 1.47 9.61
CA VAL A 143 0.26 0.83 10.39
C VAL A 143 1.10 -0.01 9.44
N PRO A 144 2.40 0.31 9.23
CA PRO A 144 3.28 -0.47 8.37
C PRO A 144 3.40 -1.94 8.81
N GLY A 145 3.61 -2.82 7.85
CA GLY A 145 3.82 -4.25 8.10
C GLY A 145 5.27 -4.61 8.45
N GLU A 146 5.66 -5.82 8.09
CA GLU A 146 6.99 -6.39 8.39
C GLU A 146 8.12 -5.54 7.79
N ALA A 147 9.20 -5.30 8.55
CA ALA A 147 10.33 -4.47 8.15
C ALA A 147 9.94 -3.04 7.70
N GLY A 148 8.79 -2.54 8.16
CA GLY A 148 8.24 -1.27 7.70
C GLY A 148 7.80 -1.28 6.23
N GLY A 149 7.40 -2.44 5.72
CA GLY A 149 6.84 -2.62 4.39
C GLY A 149 5.40 -2.11 4.30
N PHE A 150 5.11 -1.35 3.26
CA PHE A 150 3.77 -0.96 2.84
C PHE A 150 3.85 -0.54 1.37
N ILE A 151 2.72 -0.58 0.66
CA ILE A 151 2.65 -0.12 -0.73
C ILE A 151 2.25 1.36 -0.71
N PRO A 152 3.07 2.29 -1.25
CA PRO A 152 2.72 3.70 -1.31
C PRO A 152 1.50 3.95 -2.19
N ASP A 153 0.81 5.07 -1.95
CA ASP A 153 -0.30 5.45 -2.81
C ASP A 153 0.26 6.14 -4.07
N GLU A 154 0.22 5.40 -5.18
CA GLU A 154 0.60 5.84 -6.53
C GLU A 154 -0.64 6.03 -7.42
N THR A 155 -1.83 6.12 -6.84
CA THR A 155 -3.08 6.17 -7.59
C THR A 155 -3.31 7.51 -8.27
N ILE A 156 -4.03 7.45 -9.39
CA ILE A 156 -4.43 8.62 -10.16
C ILE A 156 -5.89 8.95 -9.82
N SER A 157 -6.15 10.20 -9.43
CA SER A 157 -7.50 10.66 -9.07
C SER A 157 -8.37 10.84 -10.31
N VAL A 158 -9.54 10.19 -10.32
CA VAL A 158 -10.57 10.33 -11.35
C VAL A 158 -11.87 10.82 -10.72
N THR A 159 -12.46 11.90 -11.24
CA THR A 159 -13.73 12.43 -10.76
C THR A 159 -14.87 11.95 -11.66
N ILE A 160 -15.88 11.30 -11.08
CA ILE A 160 -17.07 10.82 -11.79
C ILE A 160 -18.34 11.30 -11.11
N HIS A 161 -19.37 11.63 -11.90
CA HIS A 161 -20.71 11.88 -11.38
C HIS A 161 -21.45 10.56 -11.20
N VAL A 162 -21.95 10.31 -9.99
CA VAL A 162 -22.61 9.04 -9.64
C VAL A 162 -24.13 9.21 -9.73
N PRO A 163 -24.83 8.36 -10.50
CA PRO A 163 -26.29 8.44 -10.62
C PRO A 163 -27.00 7.98 -9.34
N PRO A 164 -28.21 8.51 -9.03
CA PRO A 164 -28.93 8.20 -7.80
C PRO A 164 -29.30 6.71 -7.67
N GLU A 165 -29.47 5.99 -8.79
CA GLU A 165 -29.72 4.55 -8.83
C GLU A 165 -28.56 3.77 -8.23
N PHE A 166 -27.31 4.15 -8.56
CA PHE A 166 -26.12 3.52 -7.98
C PHE A 166 -25.98 3.85 -6.50
N VAL A 167 -26.23 5.11 -6.10
CA VAL A 167 -26.24 5.49 -4.68
C VAL A 167 -27.26 4.65 -3.90
N ARG A 168 -28.45 4.40 -4.46
CA ARG A 168 -29.46 3.54 -3.86
C ARG A 168 -28.99 2.08 -3.75
N LEU A 169 -28.31 1.56 -4.77
CA LEU A 169 -27.70 0.23 -4.74
C LEU A 169 -26.67 0.12 -3.61
N CYS A 170 -25.74 1.07 -3.49
CA CYS A 170 -24.72 1.05 -2.43
C CYS A 170 -25.35 1.07 -1.03
N ARG A 171 -26.43 1.84 -0.83
CA ARG A 171 -27.17 1.89 0.44
C ARG A 171 -27.79 0.55 0.81
N HIS A 172 -28.21 -0.27 -0.16
CA HIS A 172 -28.74 -1.60 0.12
C HIS A 172 -27.70 -2.50 0.82
N TYR A 173 -26.42 -2.31 0.47
CA TYR A 173 -25.29 -3.02 1.06
C TYR A 173 -24.59 -2.22 2.17
N GLN A 174 -25.15 -1.09 2.61
CA GLN A 174 -24.58 -0.22 3.64
C GLN A 174 -23.15 0.29 3.28
N LEU A 175 -22.89 0.49 1.99
CA LEU A 175 -21.62 1.00 1.49
C LEU A 175 -21.79 2.41 0.89
N THR A 176 -20.71 3.19 0.91
CA THR A 176 -20.61 4.39 0.08
C THR A 176 -20.28 4.00 -1.36
N PRO A 177 -20.62 4.83 -2.36
CA PRO A 177 -20.21 4.59 -3.75
C PRO A 177 -18.69 4.40 -3.88
N GLU A 178 -17.91 5.23 -3.18
CA GLU A 178 -16.45 5.14 -3.16
C GLU A 178 -15.96 3.77 -2.68
N ARG A 179 -16.46 3.28 -1.54
CA ARG A 179 -16.04 2.00 -0.97
C ARG A 179 -16.41 0.82 -1.88
N MET A 180 -17.60 0.87 -2.46
CA MET A 180 -18.05 -0.16 -3.41
C MET A 180 -17.20 -0.18 -4.69
N LEU A 181 -16.89 1.00 -5.25
CA LEU A 181 -16.06 1.11 -6.45
C LEU A 181 -14.61 0.70 -6.18
N ARG A 182 -14.01 1.10 -5.06
CA ARG A 182 -12.66 0.65 -4.67
C ARG A 182 -12.58 -0.87 -4.55
N GLY A 183 -13.61 -1.51 -3.98
CA GLY A 183 -13.69 -2.96 -3.91
C GLY A 183 -13.74 -3.61 -5.29
N PHE A 184 -14.62 -3.13 -6.17
CA PHE A 184 -14.71 -3.63 -7.54
C PHE A 184 -13.40 -3.45 -8.33
N VAL A 185 -12.75 -2.28 -8.22
CA VAL A 185 -11.44 -2.04 -8.85
C VAL A 185 -10.39 -2.98 -8.28
N GLY A 186 -10.39 -3.18 -6.95
CA GLY A 186 -9.51 -4.14 -6.30
C GLY A 186 -9.69 -5.56 -6.85
N ASP A 187 -10.94 -5.96 -7.11
CA ASP A 187 -11.26 -7.26 -7.67
C ASP A 187 -10.85 -7.38 -9.15
N ALA A 188 -11.20 -6.37 -9.95
CA ALA A 188 -10.89 -6.29 -11.38
C ALA A 188 -9.38 -6.22 -11.68
N SER A 189 -8.59 -5.67 -10.76
CA SER A 189 -7.14 -5.49 -10.93
C SER A 189 -6.30 -6.52 -10.16
N ASP A 190 -6.92 -7.59 -9.64
CA ASP A 190 -6.25 -8.64 -8.85
C ASP A 190 -5.42 -8.10 -7.68
N ILE A 191 -5.87 -6.99 -7.07
CA ILE A 191 -5.13 -6.30 -6.02
C ILE A 191 -5.32 -7.03 -4.70
N HIS A 192 -4.22 -7.48 -4.13
CA HIS A 192 -4.19 -8.10 -2.82
C HIS A 192 -3.66 -7.11 -1.76
N ASN A 193 -4.41 -6.97 -0.65
CA ASN A 193 -3.98 -6.17 0.50
C ASN A 193 -3.52 -7.12 1.62
N TRP A 194 -2.20 -7.30 1.74
CA TRP A 194 -1.61 -8.23 2.70
C TRP A 194 -1.32 -7.54 4.03
N THR A 195 -1.60 -8.18 5.16
CA THR A 195 -1.30 -7.60 6.49
C THR A 195 0.19 -7.29 6.68
N ARG A 196 1.08 -8.12 6.11
CA ARG A 196 2.55 -7.91 6.15
C ARG A 196 3.05 -6.75 5.28
N CYS A 197 2.25 -6.32 4.29
CA CYS A 197 2.58 -5.25 3.36
C CYS A 197 1.29 -4.51 2.98
N PRO A 198 0.72 -3.76 3.93
CA PRO A 198 -0.58 -3.14 3.74
C PRO A 198 -0.50 -2.02 2.69
N ARG A 199 -1.60 -1.76 2.00
CA ARG A 199 -1.65 -0.75 0.95
C ARG A 199 -2.11 0.61 1.47
N ALA A 200 -1.31 1.65 1.20
CA ALA A 200 -1.65 3.03 1.50
C ALA A 200 -2.81 3.57 0.66
N ASP A 201 -2.98 3.04 -0.55
CA ASP A 201 -4.04 3.43 -1.48
C ASP A 201 -5.45 2.96 -1.06
N GLY A 202 -5.53 2.05 -0.09
CA GLY A 202 -6.79 1.51 0.43
C GLY A 202 -7.55 0.59 -0.55
N TYR A 203 -6.91 0.11 -1.62
CA TYR A 203 -7.49 -0.89 -2.51
C TYR A 203 -7.21 -2.30 -2.01
N GLY A 204 -8.15 -3.21 -2.29
CA GLY A 204 -8.02 -4.62 -1.96
C GLY A 204 -9.21 -5.40 -2.49
N SER A 205 -8.93 -6.58 -3.02
CA SER A 205 -9.93 -7.53 -3.46
C SER A 205 -10.77 -8.06 -2.29
N ASN A 206 -12.05 -8.32 -2.55
CA ASN A 206 -12.99 -8.91 -1.61
C ASN A 206 -12.84 -10.43 -1.49
N GLY A 207 -12.23 -11.10 -2.47
CA GLY A 207 -12.05 -12.55 -2.48
C GLY A 207 -11.76 -13.11 -3.87
N SER A 208 -11.30 -14.36 -3.93
CA SER A 208 -10.91 -15.00 -5.20
C SER A 208 -12.07 -15.13 -6.19
N ASP A 209 -13.27 -15.42 -5.67
CA ASP A 209 -14.46 -15.62 -6.50
C ASP A 209 -14.94 -14.27 -7.05
N GLU A 210 -14.85 -13.21 -6.25
CA GLU A 210 -15.17 -11.85 -6.66
C GLU A 210 -14.25 -11.37 -7.78
N ARG A 211 -12.95 -11.69 -7.72
CA ARG A 211 -12.02 -11.41 -8.83
C ARG A 211 -12.41 -12.10 -10.11
N TYR A 212 -12.73 -13.40 -10.01
CA TYR A 212 -13.18 -14.17 -11.15
C TYR A 212 -14.45 -13.57 -11.77
N MET A 213 -15.43 -13.17 -10.94
CA MET A 213 -16.67 -12.55 -11.41
C MET A 213 -16.45 -11.15 -11.99
N ALA A 214 -15.59 -10.33 -11.38
CA ALA A 214 -15.27 -9.00 -11.87
C ALA A 214 -14.62 -9.07 -13.25
N GLN A 215 -13.63 -9.96 -13.42
CA GLN A 215 -13.00 -10.20 -14.71
C GLN A 215 -14.01 -10.70 -15.74
N GLY A 216 -14.86 -11.67 -15.36
CA GLY A 216 -15.91 -12.19 -16.24
C GLY A 216 -16.92 -11.13 -16.68
N TRP A 217 -17.23 -10.14 -15.83
CA TRP A 217 -18.06 -9.00 -16.23
C TRP A 217 -17.33 -8.08 -17.22
N ILE A 218 -16.05 -7.76 -16.96
CA ILE A 218 -15.22 -6.90 -17.83
C ILE A 218 -15.08 -7.52 -19.22
N ASP A 219 -14.69 -8.80 -19.28
CA ASP A 219 -14.52 -9.51 -20.56
C ASP A 219 -15.83 -9.47 -21.34
N ARG A 220 -16.97 -9.82 -20.71
CA ARG A 220 -18.26 -9.82 -21.42
C ARG A 220 -18.70 -8.43 -21.89
N ALA A 221 -18.36 -7.37 -21.17
CA ALA A 221 -18.78 -6.01 -21.50
C ALA A 221 -17.86 -5.32 -22.51
N TYR A 222 -16.55 -5.63 -22.46
CA TYR A 222 -15.51 -4.85 -23.12
C TYR A 222 -14.50 -5.68 -23.92
N GLU A 223 -14.68 -6.99 -24.09
CA GLU A 223 -13.77 -7.86 -24.85
C GLU A 223 -13.47 -7.30 -26.26
N GLY A 224 -14.47 -6.77 -26.96
CA GLY A 224 -14.30 -6.16 -28.28
C GLY A 224 -13.43 -4.89 -28.31
N LEU A 225 -13.11 -4.32 -27.15
CA LEU A 225 -12.23 -3.16 -26.98
C LEU A 225 -10.87 -3.53 -26.37
N LYS A 226 -10.65 -4.82 -26.08
CA LYS A 226 -9.41 -5.28 -25.46
C LYS A 226 -8.24 -5.08 -26.44
N VAL A 227 -7.23 -4.36 -25.98
CA VAL A 227 -5.99 -4.13 -26.71
C VAL A 227 -4.90 -5.01 -26.11
N ASP A 228 -4.04 -5.55 -26.96
CA ASP A 228 -2.84 -6.27 -26.55
C ASP A 228 -1.75 -5.26 -26.16
N LEU A 229 -1.64 -4.99 -24.86
CA LEU A 229 -0.66 -4.04 -24.33
C LEU A 229 0.77 -4.56 -24.48
N ASP A 230 0.99 -5.87 -24.32
CA ASP A 230 2.31 -6.48 -24.48
C ASP A 230 2.82 -6.28 -25.91
N ALA A 231 1.95 -6.47 -26.91
CA ALA A 231 2.30 -6.20 -28.31
C ALA A 231 2.62 -4.72 -28.59
N ILE A 232 1.97 -3.78 -27.89
CA ILE A 232 2.26 -2.35 -28.00
C ILE A 232 3.62 -2.03 -27.37
N GLU A 233 3.87 -2.53 -26.15
CA GLU A 233 5.12 -2.30 -25.41
C GLU A 233 6.32 -2.90 -26.16
N ASP A 234 6.18 -4.12 -26.70
CA ASP A 234 7.20 -4.78 -27.52
C ASP A 234 7.53 -3.96 -28.77
N ASN A 235 6.51 -3.42 -29.44
CA ASN A 235 6.70 -2.59 -30.61
C ASN A 235 7.38 -1.25 -30.26
N GLU A 236 7.00 -0.62 -29.15
CA GLU A 236 7.67 0.59 -28.65
C GLU A 236 9.14 0.32 -28.30
N HIS A 237 9.44 -0.83 -27.68
CA HIS A 237 10.80 -1.24 -27.38
C HIS A 237 11.62 -1.45 -28.66
N ALA A 238 11.08 -2.18 -29.65
CA ALA A 238 11.73 -2.41 -30.94
C ALA A 238 12.00 -1.09 -31.70
N LEU A 239 11.07 -0.13 -31.65
CA LEU A 239 11.26 1.20 -32.24
C LEU A 239 12.39 1.98 -31.56
N LYS A 240 12.48 1.93 -30.23
CA LYS A 240 13.57 2.55 -29.45
C LYS A 240 14.92 1.89 -29.75
N GLU A 241 14.99 0.56 -29.76
CA GLU A 241 16.21 -0.17 -30.15
C GLU A 241 16.65 0.18 -31.58
N GLY A 242 15.71 0.22 -32.52
CA GLY A 242 15.99 0.66 -33.88
C GLY A 242 16.52 2.10 -33.95
N ALA A 243 16.06 2.99 -33.07
CA ALA A 243 16.60 4.35 -32.97
C ALA A 243 18.03 4.37 -32.43
N TYR A 244 18.31 3.64 -31.35
CA TYR A 244 19.68 3.50 -30.81
C TYR A 244 20.64 2.92 -31.84
N MET A 245 20.20 1.93 -32.62
CA MET A 245 21.01 1.34 -33.68
C MET A 245 21.30 2.35 -34.80
N ARG A 246 20.32 3.17 -35.20
CA ARG A 246 20.54 4.24 -36.20
C ARG A 246 21.52 5.30 -35.71
N ASP A 247 21.39 5.72 -34.46
CA ASP A 247 22.28 6.72 -33.85
C ASP A 247 23.71 6.17 -33.68
N GLY A 248 23.85 4.90 -33.28
CA GLY A 248 25.13 4.21 -33.23
C GLY A 248 25.77 4.06 -34.61
N PHE A 249 24.97 3.79 -35.65
CA PHE A 249 25.45 3.72 -37.02
C PHE A 249 25.89 5.08 -37.56
N ALA A 250 25.21 6.16 -37.17
CA ALA A 250 25.63 7.53 -37.48
C ALA A 250 26.99 7.87 -36.82
N SER A 251 27.16 7.55 -35.53
CA SER A 251 28.43 7.73 -34.84
C SER A 251 29.58 6.94 -35.47
N PHE A 252 29.31 5.75 -36.00
CA PHE A 252 30.31 4.95 -36.72
C PHE A 252 30.73 5.61 -38.04
N PHE A 253 29.81 6.24 -38.76
CA PHE A 253 30.14 6.99 -39.97
C PHE A 253 30.98 8.24 -39.68
N ASP A 254 30.69 8.92 -38.57
CA ASP A 254 31.50 10.06 -38.11
C ASP A 254 32.92 9.61 -37.78
N GLU A 255 33.09 8.50 -37.04
CA GLU A 255 34.40 7.92 -36.72
C GLU A 255 35.16 7.46 -37.98
N PHE A 256 34.45 6.86 -38.94
CA PHE A 256 35.04 6.44 -40.22
C PHE A 256 35.51 7.64 -41.05
N ALA A 257 34.75 8.75 -41.04
CA ALA A 257 35.13 9.99 -41.71
C ALA A 257 36.36 10.62 -41.04
N ASP A 258 36.41 10.66 -39.71
CA ASP A 258 37.54 11.17 -38.92
C ASP A 258 38.83 10.36 -39.16
N ALA A 259 38.71 9.05 -39.41
CA ALA A 259 39.81 8.18 -39.80
C ALA A 259 40.28 8.39 -41.26
N GLY A 260 39.68 9.34 -42.01
CA GLY A 260 40.00 9.65 -43.40
C GLY A 260 39.23 8.81 -44.43
N GLY A 261 38.24 8.04 -43.99
CA GLY A 261 37.30 7.31 -44.85
C GLY A 261 36.26 8.22 -45.49
N SER A 262 35.58 7.72 -46.53
CA SER A 262 34.44 8.41 -47.17
C SER A 262 33.17 7.61 -46.92
N PRO A 263 32.26 8.10 -46.05
CA PRO A 263 30.97 7.46 -45.76
C PRO A 263 30.16 7.13 -47.03
N ASP A 264 30.11 8.05 -47.99
CA ASP A 264 29.37 7.87 -49.25
C ASP A 264 29.89 6.68 -50.06
N LYS A 265 31.21 6.51 -50.14
CA LYS A 265 31.82 5.35 -50.83
C LYS A 265 31.54 4.04 -50.12
N LEU A 266 31.44 4.05 -48.79
CA LEU A 266 31.10 2.86 -48.00
C LEU A 266 29.64 2.47 -48.26
N ILE A 267 28.73 3.44 -48.31
CA ILE A 267 27.32 3.25 -48.64
C ILE A 267 27.17 2.70 -50.06
N ASP A 268 27.84 3.29 -51.05
CA ASP A 268 27.81 2.81 -52.43
C ASP A 268 28.31 1.36 -52.55
N ALA A 269 29.39 1.03 -51.82
CA ALA A 269 29.95 -0.32 -51.80
C ALA A 269 29.01 -1.34 -51.11
N THR A 270 28.36 -0.96 -50.01
CA THR A 270 27.37 -1.83 -49.35
C THR A 270 26.13 -2.01 -50.21
N HIS A 271 25.67 -0.97 -50.90
CA HIS A 271 24.54 -1.06 -51.82
C HIS A 271 24.85 -1.98 -53.02
N ALA A 272 26.05 -1.88 -53.60
CA ALA A 272 26.49 -2.78 -54.66
C ALA A 272 26.56 -4.25 -54.20
N LEU A 273 27.06 -4.50 -52.99
CA LEU A 273 27.10 -5.84 -52.39
C LEU A 273 25.69 -6.40 -52.12
N LEU A 274 24.78 -5.58 -51.59
CA LEU A 274 23.39 -5.97 -51.37
C LEU A 274 22.68 -6.33 -52.67
N GLN A 275 22.85 -5.54 -53.72
CA GLN A 275 22.31 -5.85 -55.04
C GLN A 275 22.88 -7.16 -55.61
N GLN A 276 24.16 -7.42 -55.39
CA GLN A 276 24.81 -8.65 -55.83
C GLN A 276 24.26 -9.88 -55.06
N LEU A 277 24.03 -9.76 -53.76
CA LEU A 277 23.47 -10.81 -52.91
C LEU A 277 21.98 -11.08 -53.22
N ILE A 278 21.17 -10.03 -53.41
CA ILE A 278 19.77 -10.16 -53.82
C ILE A 278 19.68 -10.83 -55.20
N GLY A 279 20.53 -10.42 -56.13
CA GLY A 279 20.62 -11.06 -57.45
C GLY A 279 21.07 -12.53 -57.40
N GLN A 280 21.91 -12.91 -56.44
CA GLN A 280 22.30 -14.32 -56.19
C GLN A 280 21.18 -15.15 -55.57
N LEU A 281 20.37 -14.58 -54.68
CA LEU A 281 19.19 -15.23 -54.09
C LEU A 281 18.07 -15.44 -55.13
N ASP A 282 17.89 -14.50 -56.07
CA ASP A 282 16.93 -14.62 -57.17
C ASP A 282 17.41 -15.53 -58.31
N SER A 283 18.70 -15.90 -58.35
CA SER A 283 19.30 -16.76 -59.38
C SER A 283 19.59 -18.20 -58.93
N ASP A 284 19.07 -18.61 -57.76
CA ASP A 284 19.04 -20.01 -57.34
C ASP A 284 17.63 -20.63 -57.48
N PRO A 285 17.16 -20.93 -58.72
CA PRO A 285 16.08 -21.87 -58.90
C PRO A 285 16.62 -23.30 -58.75
N ALA A 286 16.27 -23.89 -57.61
CA ALA A 286 16.12 -25.33 -57.34
C ALA A 286 17.36 -26.14 -56.89
N GLN A 287 17.19 -26.78 -55.74
CA GLN A 287 17.34 -28.24 -55.66
C GLN A 287 16.13 -28.86 -54.95
N GLU A 288 15.30 -29.53 -55.76
CA GLU A 288 14.65 -30.80 -55.40
C GLU A 288 15.67 -31.83 -54.90
#